data_AF-A0A8S8XQJ7-F1
#
_entry.id   AF-A0A8S8XQJ7-F1
#
_cell.length_a   1.000
_cell.length_b   1.000
_cell.length_c   1.000
_cell.angle_alpha   90.00
_cell.angle_beta   90.00
_cell.angle_gamma   90.00
#
_symmetry.space_group_name_H-M   'P 1'
#
loop_
_entity.id
_entity.type
_entity.pdbx_description
1 polymer ?
#
loop_
_entity_poly.entity_id
_entity_poly.type
_entity_poly.pdbx_seq_one_letter_code
_entity_poly.pdbx_strand_id
1 'polypeptide(L)' 'MCNQNTSATMDEVGNIMIPCEIEGCRGKGIVGSKCKECDSKIPTRLVCVNCGSNTPVGGHFGRVEAW' A
#
# COMPACT_ATOMS: atom_id res chain seq x y z
N MET A 1 16.64 5.34 -4.92
CA MET A 1 15.32 4.71 -5.12
C MET A 1 15.48 3.20 -5.14
N CYS A 2 14.57 2.46 -4.49
CA CYS A 2 14.39 1.04 -4.80
C CYS A 2 13.46 0.97 -6.03
N ASN A 3 13.96 0.56 -7.19
CA ASN A 3 13.22 0.53 -8.46
C ASN A 3 12.23 -0.65 -8.54
N GLN A 4 11.56 -0.96 -7.44
CA GLN A 4 10.69 -2.12 -7.32
C GLN A 4 9.22 -1.73 -7.55
N ASN A 5 8.53 -2.54 -8.36
CA ASN A 5 7.08 -2.47 -8.51
C ASN A 5 6.45 -2.92 -7.20
N THR A 6 5.89 -1.99 -6.43
CA THR A 6 5.00 -2.36 -5.33
C THR A 6 3.67 -2.83 -5.93
N SER A 7 3.05 -3.86 -5.34
CA SER A 7 1.70 -4.29 -5.71
C SER A 7 0.60 -3.32 -5.24
N ALA A 8 1.00 -2.11 -4.86
CA ALA A 8 0.10 -1.04 -4.53
C ALA A 8 -0.53 -0.51 -5.81
N THR A 9 -1.84 -0.29 -5.82
CA THR A 9 -2.56 0.30 -6.95
C THR A 9 -3.38 1.48 -6.43
N MET A 10 -3.41 2.58 -7.17
CA MET A 10 -4.30 3.70 -6.88
C MET A 10 -5.51 3.63 -7.80
N ASP A 11 -6.71 3.81 -7.26
CA ASP A 11 -7.92 3.95 -8.07
C ASP A 11 -8.06 5.37 -8.64
N GLU A 12 -9.03 5.58 -9.52
CA GLU A 12 -9.30 6.88 -10.17
C GLU A 12 -9.75 7.97 -9.18
N VAL A 13 -10.15 7.60 -7.96
CA VAL A 13 -10.61 8.50 -6.90
C VAL A 13 -9.46 8.88 -5.96
N GLY A 14 -8.27 8.29 -6.14
CA GLY A 14 -7.10 8.51 -5.30
C GLY A 14 -7.02 7.58 -4.08
N ASN A 15 -7.88 6.57 -3.97
CA ASN A 15 -7.73 5.55 -2.93
C ASN A 15 -6.60 4.61 -3.30
N ILE A 16 -5.70 4.41 -2.36
CA ILE A 16 -4.59 3.49 -2.54
C ILE A 16 -4.98 2.13 -1.97
N MET A 17 -5.02 1.13 -2.85
CA MET A 17 -5.20 -0.27 -2.49
C MET A 17 -3.86 -0.98 -2.41
N ILE A 18 -3.66 -1.73 -1.34
CA ILE A 18 -2.48 -2.59 -1.18
C ILE A 18 -2.89 -4.01 -0.77
N PRO A 19 -2.08 -5.03 -1.07
CA PRO A 19 -2.28 -6.36 -0.54
C PRO A 19 -2.20 -6.36 1.00
N CYS A 20 -2.94 -7.26 1.62
CA CYS A 20 -2.88 -7.51 3.04
C CYS A 20 -1.52 -8.12 3.41
N GLU A 21 -0.87 -7.60 4.45
CA GLU A 21 0.43 -8.12 4.93
C GLU A 21 0.29 -9.33 5.86
N ILE A 22 -0.94 -9.74 6.19
CA ILE A 22 -1.18 -10.95 6.98
C ILE A 22 -0.78 -12.19 6.20
N GLU A 23 0.08 -13.00 6.80
CA GLU A 23 0.50 -14.28 6.26
C GLU A 23 -0.72 -15.19 5.98
N GLY A 24 -0.79 -15.72 4.76
CA GLY A 24 -1.91 -16.55 4.31
C GLY A 24 -3.13 -15.77 3.80
N CYS A 25 -3.20 -14.45 3.99
CA CYS A 25 -4.28 -13.63 3.45
C CYS A 25 -3.92 -13.11 2.05
N ARG A 26 -4.72 -13.47 1.05
CA ARG A 26 -4.58 -12.97 -0.35
C ARG A 26 -5.46 -11.75 -0.65
N GLY A 27 -6.11 -11.21 0.38
CA GLY A 27 -6.95 -10.03 0.27
C GLY A 27 -6.17 -8.76 -0.01
N LYS A 28 -6.87 -7.76 -0.53
CA LYS A 28 -6.39 -6.39 -0.73
C LYS A 28 -7.46 -5.41 -0.27
N GLY A 29 -7.05 -4.20 0.08
CA GLY A 29 -7.99 -3.17 0.52
C GLY A 29 -7.36 -1.80 0.52
N ILE A 30 -8.20 -0.80 0.78
CA ILE A 30 -7.77 0.59 0.90
C ILE A 30 -6.88 0.73 2.13
N VAL A 31 -5.78 1.47 2.02
CA VAL A 31 -4.89 1.76 3.15
C VAL A 31 -5.67 2.27 4.37
N GLY A 32 -5.43 1.68 5.54
CA GLY A 32 -6.12 2.04 6.78
C GLY A 32 -7.51 1.44 6.96
N SER A 33 -8.10 0.83 5.92
CA SER A 33 -9.36 0.08 6.01
C SER A 33 -9.14 -1.36 6.49
N LYS A 34 -10.24 -2.11 6.68
CA LYS A 34 -10.17 -3.55 6.98
C LYS A 34 -10.11 -4.39 5.70
N CYS A 35 -9.29 -5.42 5.72
CA CYS A 35 -9.25 -6.44 4.69
C CYS A 35 -10.57 -7.23 4.70
N LYS A 36 -11.23 -7.37 3.55
CA LYS A 36 -12.49 -8.12 3.46
C LYS A 36 -12.33 -9.64 3.67
N GLU A 37 -11.12 -10.16 3.50
CA GLU A 37 -10.84 -11.60 3.62
C GLU A 37 -10.53 -12.03 5.06
N CYS A 38 -9.73 -11.24 5.79
CA CYS A 38 -9.26 -11.62 7.13
C CYS A 38 -9.63 -10.62 8.23
N ASP A 39 -10.42 -9.58 7.93
CA ASP A 39 -10.83 -8.47 8.81
C ASP A 39 -9.67 -7.67 9.46
N SER A 40 -8.41 -8.00 9.10
CA SER A 40 -7.24 -7.29 9.60
C SER A 40 -7.13 -5.88 9.01
N LYS A 41 -6.42 -5.00 9.71
CA LYS A 41 -6.22 -3.63 9.24
C LYS A 41 -5.17 -3.59 8.14
N ILE A 42 -5.53 -3.01 7.00
CA ILE A 42 -4.61 -2.74 5.90
C ILE A 42 -3.62 -1.66 6.34
N PRO A 43 -2.31 -1.89 6.21
CA PRO A 43 -1.29 -0.94 6.67
C PRO A 43 -1.31 0.35 5.84
N THR A 44 -0.93 1.47 6.47
CA THR A 44 -0.82 2.78 5.80
C THR A 44 0.62 3.13 5.42
N ARG A 45 1.55 2.23 5.76
CA ARG A 45 2.98 2.32 5.51
C ARG A 45 3.41 1.03 4.84
N LEU A 46 4.21 1.14 3.80
CA LEU A 46 4.84 0.01 3.14
C LEU A 46 6.27 -0.10 3.64
N VAL A 47 6.65 -1.28 4.11
CA VAL A 47 8.06 -1.60 4.35
C VAL A 47 8.58 -2.30 3.11
N CYS A 48 9.54 -1.69 2.42
CA CYS A 48 10.19 -2.32 1.30
C CYS A 48 10.98 -3.53 1.81
N VAL A 49 10.51 -4.75 1.52
CA VAL A 49 11.17 -6.00 1.93
C VAL A 49 12.62 -6.12 1.42
N ASN A 50 12.97 -5.40 0.36
CA ASN A 50 14.31 -5.43 -0.24
C ASN A 50 15.32 -4.50 0.45
N CYS A 51 14.88 -3.33 0.93
CA CYS A 51 15.80 -2.34 1.54
C CYS A 51 15.40 -1.90 2.95
N GLY A 52 14.34 -2.45 3.53
CA GLY A 52 13.81 -2.12 4.85
C GLY A 52 13.20 -0.72 4.95
N SER A 53 13.07 0.02 3.84
CA SER A 53 12.57 1.39 3.88
C SER A 53 11.08 1.41 4.22
N ASN A 54 10.74 2.06 5.34
CA ASN A 54 9.37 2.31 5.77
C ASN A 54 8.91 3.65 5.21
N THR A 55 8.14 3.61 4.13
CA THR A 55 7.58 4.81 3.50
C THR A 55 6.06 4.84 3.68
N PRO A 56 5.47 6.03 3.92
CA PRO A 56 4.03 6.16 3.88
C PRO A 56 3.54 5.83 2.47
N VAL A 57 2.45 5.08 2.38
CA VAL A 57 1.92 4.62 1.09
C VAL A 57 1.59 5.81 0.17
N GLY A 58 1.07 6.91 0.74
CA GLY A 58 0.81 8.15 0.00
C GLY A 58 2.06 8.85 -0.53
N GLY A 59 3.25 8.58 0.02
CA GLY A 59 4.52 9.07 -0.53
C GLY A 59 5.02 8.26 -1.72
N HIS A 60 4.51 7.04 -1.91
CA HIS A 60 4.93 6.11 -2.96
C HIS A 60 4.29 6.41 -4.33
N PHE A 61 3.09 6.99 -4.34
CA PHE A 61 2.36 7.31 -5.58
C PHE A 61 2.75 8.65 -6.21
N GLY A 62 3.80 9.28 -5.67
CA GLY A 62 4.21 10.61 -6.07
C GLY A 62 3.20 11.62 -5.57
N ARG A 63 3.72 12.73 -5.06
CA ARG A 63 2.93 13.94 -5.07
C ARG A 63 2.67 14.24 -6.54
N VAL A 64 1.40 14.28 -6.94
CA VAL A 64 1.02 15.20 -8.01
C VAL A 64 1.32 16.58 -7.44
N GLU A 65 2.56 17.04 -7.66
CA GLU A 65 2.92 18.40 -7.38
C GLU A 65 2.05 19.24 -8.33
N ALA A 66 1.03 19.87 -7.76
CA ALA A 66 0.30 20.93 -8.42
C ALA A 66 1.27 22.11 -8.56
N TRP A 67 1.79 22.33 -9.77
CA TRP A 67 2.36 23.60 -10.18
C TRP A 67 1.93 23.96 -11.60
#